data_AF-A0A355WFT7-F1
#
_entry.id   AF-A0A355WFT7-F1
#
_cell.length_a   1.000
_cell.length_b   1.000
_cell.length_c   1.000
_cell.angle_alpha   90.00
_cell.angle_beta   90.00
_cell.angle_gamma   90.00
#
_symmetry.space_group_name_H-M   'P 1'
#
loop_
_entity.id
_entity.type
_entity.pdbx_description
1 polymer ?
#
loop_
_entity_poly.entity_id
_entity_poly.type
_entity_poly.pdbx_seq_one_letter_code
_entity_poly.pdbx_strand_id
1 'polypeptide(L)'
;MTNMAGLTPKNFLWSMDGDVAVIRLNNPSRKNPLTFESYAELRDTFRDLVYATDVHAVVFAPNGGNFCSGGDVHDIIGPLV
;
A
#
# COMPACT_ATOMS: atom_id res chain seq x y z
N MET A 1 -7.30 -15.03 -14.58
CA MET A 1 -6.46 -13.87 -14.93
C MET A 1 -7.11 -12.67 -14.28
N THR A 2 -6.40 -11.99 -13.39
CA THR A 2 -6.93 -10.85 -12.62
C THR A 2 -6.52 -9.56 -13.32
N ASN A 3 -7.46 -8.62 -13.47
CA ASN A 3 -7.16 -7.24 -13.89
C ASN A 3 -7.14 -6.37 -12.64
N MET A 4 -6.05 -5.64 -12.41
CA MET A 4 -5.84 -4.83 -11.21
C MET A 4 -5.64 -3.34 -11.51
N ALA A 5 -5.62 -2.92 -12.77
CA ALA A 5 -5.44 -1.52 -13.15
C ALA A 5 -6.43 -0.57 -12.46
N GLY A 6 -7.68 -1.02 -12.26
CA GLY A 6 -8.76 -0.29 -11.61
C GLY A 6 -8.89 -0.48 -10.10
N LEU A 7 -7.88 -1.03 -9.41
CA LEU A 7 -7.95 -1.26 -7.96
C LEU A 7 -8.19 0.06 -7.19
N THR A 8 -9.12 0.02 -6.23
CA THR A 8 -9.42 1.14 -5.32
C THR A 8 -9.21 0.73 -3.87
N PRO A 9 -7.97 0.72 -3.37
CA PRO A 9 -7.67 0.34 -2.00
C PRO A 9 -8.09 1.44 -1.02
N LYS A 10 -8.28 1.05 0.24
CA LYS A 10 -8.73 1.94 1.32
C LYS A 10 -7.57 2.61 2.04
N ASN A 11 -6.45 1.91 2.25
CA ASN A 11 -5.36 2.34 3.14
C ASN A 11 -4.14 2.94 2.41
N PHE A 12 -4.09 2.84 1.09
CA PHE A 12 -3.03 3.44 0.27
C PHE A 12 -3.63 3.95 -1.04
N LEU A 13 -2.85 4.77 -1.74
CA LEU A 13 -3.22 5.23 -3.08
C LEU A 13 -2.71 4.26 -4.12
N TRP A 14 -3.53 4.03 -5.14
CA TRP A 14 -3.23 3.21 -6.29
C TRP A 14 -3.38 4.03 -7.56
N SER A 15 -2.43 3.87 -8.48
CA SER A 15 -2.51 4.42 -9.84
C SER A 15 -1.68 3.55 -10.78
N MET A 16 -2.03 3.57 -12.07
CA MET A 16 -1.24 2.94 -13.13
C MET A 16 -0.49 4.01 -13.93
N ASP A 17 0.78 3.74 -14.23
CA ASP A 17 1.57 4.45 -15.25
C ASP A 17 1.96 3.44 -16.34
N GLY A 18 1.18 3.41 -17.42
CA GLY A 18 1.23 2.32 -18.40
C GLY A 18 0.90 0.97 -17.76
N ASP A 19 1.86 0.05 -17.78
CA ASP A 19 1.79 -1.29 -17.21
C ASP A 19 2.44 -1.39 -15.80
N VAL A 20 2.83 -0.25 -15.22
CA VAL A 20 3.43 -0.15 -13.89
C VAL A 20 2.41 0.31 -12.87
N ALA A 21 2.15 -0.50 -11.85
CA ALA A 21 1.35 -0.09 -10.70
C ALA A 21 2.19 0.78 -9.74
N VAL A 22 1.62 1.90 -9.31
CA VAL A 22 2.24 2.81 -8.35
C VAL A 22 1.43 2.83 -7.07
N ILE A 23 2.01 2.31 -6.00
CA ILE A 23 1.46 2.34 -4.64
C ILE A 23 2.06 3.54 -3.89
N ARG A 24 1.22 4.37 -3.27
CA ARG A 24 1.67 5.42 -2.34
C ARG A 24 0.98 5.31 -0.99
N LEU A 25 1.76 5.42 0.09
CA LEU A 25 1.20 5.53 1.43
C LEU A 25 0.44 6.86 1.59
N ASN A 26 -0.66 6.84 2.35
CA ASN A 26 -1.64 7.94 2.36
C ASN A 26 -1.78 8.64 3.73
N ASN A 27 -0.73 8.66 4.54
CA ASN A 27 -0.75 9.37 5.84
C ASN A 27 0.51 10.22 6.05
N PRO A 28 0.77 11.21 5.18
CA PRO A 28 2.01 11.97 5.22
C PRO A 28 2.18 12.82 6.49
N SER A 29 1.07 13.28 7.10
CA SER A 29 1.10 14.10 8.33
C SER A 29 1.73 13.36 9.52
N ARG A 30 1.67 12.03 9.52
CA ARG A 30 2.28 11.16 10.53
C ARG A 30 3.51 10.39 10.02
N LYS A 31 4.06 10.79 8.88
CA LYS A 31 5.20 10.12 8.21
C LYS A 31 4.89 8.71 7.70
N ASN A 32 3.65 8.49 7.25
CA ASN A 32 3.18 7.26 6.61
C ASN A 32 3.36 5.99 7.48
N PRO A 33 2.85 5.94 8.71
CA PRO A 33 2.88 4.72 9.51
C PRO A 33 1.96 3.65 8.91
N LEU A 34 2.29 2.38 9.16
CA LEU A 34 1.44 1.24 8.81
C LEU A 34 0.59 0.83 10.01
N THR A 35 -0.71 0.66 9.78
CA THR A 35 -1.69 0.07 10.71
C THR A 35 -1.90 -1.42 10.40
N PHE A 36 -2.59 -2.17 11.27
CA PHE A 36 -2.98 -3.55 10.98
C PHE A 36 -3.80 -3.69 9.69
N GLU A 37 -4.72 -2.76 9.45
CA GLU A 37 -5.56 -2.75 8.25
C GLU A 37 -4.74 -2.50 6.98
N SER A 38 -3.81 -1.54 7.03
CA SER A 38 -2.91 -1.29 5.90
C SER A 38 -1.98 -2.46 5.62
N TYR A 39 -1.50 -3.17 6.65
CA TYR A 39 -0.71 -4.39 6.49
C TYR A 39 -1.51 -5.51 5.82
N ALA A 40 -2.75 -5.73 6.28
CA ALA A 40 -3.62 -6.75 5.70
C ALA A 40 -3.93 -6.44 4.22
N GLU A 41 -4.30 -5.21 3.91
CA GLU A 41 -4.63 -4.81 2.55
C GLU A 41 -3.41 -4.86 1.61
N LEU A 42 -2.23 -4.41 2.06
CA LEU A 42 -0.98 -4.55 1.30
C LEU A 42 -0.65 -6.02 1.06
N ARG A 43 -0.70 -6.87 2.09
CA ARG A 43 -0.45 -8.32 1.97
C ARG A 43 -1.36 -8.94 0.91
N ASP A 44 -2.65 -8.67 0.99
CA ASP A 44 -3.63 -9.28 0.08
C ASP A 44 -3.44 -8.75 -1.35
N THR A 45 -3.18 -7.45 -1.50
CA THR A 45 -2.85 -6.82 -2.81
C THR A 45 -1.60 -7.44 -3.44
N PHE A 46 -0.51 -7.62 -2.70
CA PHE A 46 0.70 -8.25 -3.21
C PHE A 46 0.51 -9.74 -3.53
N ARG A 47 -0.40 -10.43 -2.86
CA ARG A 47 -0.77 -11.81 -3.21
C ARG A 47 -1.58 -11.89 -4.50
N ASP A 48 -2.50 -10.95 -4.70
CA ASP A 48 -3.31 -10.90 -5.93
C ASP A 48 -2.48 -10.48 -7.15
N LEU A 49 -1.47 -9.63 -6.96
CA LEU A 49 -0.54 -9.18 -7.99
C LEU A 49 0.18 -10.33 -8.71
N VAL A 50 0.37 -11.47 -8.05
CA VAL A 50 0.97 -12.68 -8.67
C VAL A 50 0.12 -13.20 -9.83
N TYR A 51 -1.19 -12.93 -9.83
CA TYR A 51 -2.14 -13.39 -10.84
C TYR A 51 -2.63 -12.26 -11.76
N ALA A 52 -2.11 -11.05 -11.56
CA ALA A 52 -2.42 -9.89 -12.39
C ALA A 52 -1.80 -10.07 -13.79
N THR A 53 -2.60 -9.85 -14.83
CA THR A 53 -2.11 -9.92 -16.22
C THR A 53 -1.85 -8.56 -16.83
N ASP A 54 -2.15 -7.49 -16.10
CA ASP A 54 -2.08 -6.09 -16.52
C ASP A 54 -1.13 -5.25 -15.66
N VAL A 55 -0.40 -5.87 -14.72
CA VAL A 55 0.63 -5.22 -13.90
C VAL A 55 1.95 -5.95 -14.10
N HIS A 56 2.92 -5.25 -14.68
CA HIS A 56 4.23 -5.82 -15.05
C HIS A 56 5.35 -5.38 -14.11
N ALA A 57 5.17 -4.25 -13.41
CA ALA A 57 6.06 -3.82 -12.35
C ALA A 57 5.27 -3.05 -11.28
N VAL A 58 5.83 -2.98 -10.08
CA VAL A 58 5.27 -2.22 -8.96
C VAL A 58 6.30 -1.23 -8.44
N VAL A 59 5.91 0.05 -8.39
CA VAL A 59 6.64 1.09 -7.68
C VAL A 59 5.95 1.34 -6.35
N PHE A 60 6.65 1.06 -5.25
CA PHE A 60 6.18 1.44 -3.92
C PHE A 60 6.88 2.73 -3.50
N ALA A 61 6.11 3.78 -3.23
CA ALA A 61 6.65 5.12 -3.14
C ALA A 61 6.06 5.97 -2.01
N PRO A 62 6.78 7.01 -1.57
CA PRO A 62 6.35 7.90 -0.49
C PRO A 62 5.20 8.81 -0.94
N ASN A 63 4.58 9.45 0.04
CA ASN A 63 3.84 10.69 -0.13
C ASN A 63 4.26 11.69 0.96
N GLY A 64 4.30 12.99 0.65
CA GLY A 64 4.64 14.04 1.64
C GLY A 64 6.06 13.97 2.24
N GLY A 65 7.04 13.45 1.49
CA GLY A 65 8.48 13.55 1.80
C GLY A 65 9.10 12.40 2.61
N ASN A 66 8.35 11.74 3.48
CA ASN A 66 8.83 10.55 4.20
C ASN A 66 8.34 9.27 3.52
N PHE A 67 9.16 8.21 3.50
CA PHE A 67 8.71 6.91 3.00
C PHE A 67 7.69 6.27 3.93
N CYS A 68 8.15 5.73 5.07
CA CYS A 68 7.32 5.08 6.08
C CYS A 68 8.07 5.19 7.42
N SER A 69 7.35 5.51 8.50
CA SER A 69 7.90 5.55 9.86
C SER A 69 7.83 4.22 10.60
N GLY A 70 7.41 3.13 9.93
CA GLY A 70 7.22 1.82 10.51
C GLY A 70 5.78 1.59 10.98
N GLY A 71 5.61 0.71 11.97
CA GLY A 71 4.30 0.41 12.55
C GLY A 71 3.75 1.56 13.38
N ASP A 72 2.44 1.80 13.28
CA ASP A 72 1.75 2.80 14.08
C ASP A 72 1.83 2.43 15.57
N VAL A 73 2.37 3.33 16.40
CA VAL A 73 2.50 3.06 17.84
C VAL A 73 1.13 2.88 18.50
N HIS A 74 0.10 3.60 18.06
CA HIS A 74 -1.22 3.51 18.65
C HIS A 74 -1.96 2.27 18.15
N ASP A 75 -1.95 2.02 16.84
CA ASP A 75 -2.74 0.94 16.24
C ASP A 75 -2.04 -0.42 16.25
N ILE A 76 -0.71 -0.48 16.41
CA ILE A 76 0.06 -1.73 16.43
C ILE A 76 0.67 -2.03 17.79
N ILE A 77 1.38 -1.08 18.43
CA ILE A 77 2.06 -1.35 19.70
C ILE A 77 1.06 -1.33 20.87
N GLY A 78 0.11 -0.38 20.87
CA GLY A 78 -0.91 -0.26 21.92
C GLY A 78 -1.73 -1.54 22.17
N PRO A 79 -2.13 -2.31 21.14
CA PRO A 79 -2.83 -3.59 21.33
C PRO A 79 -1.97 -4.78 21.76
N LEU A 80 -0.64 -4.65 21.79
CA LEU A 80 0.30 -5.74 22.11
C LEU A 80 0.82 -5.70 23.56
N VAL A 81 0.40 -4.71 24.35
CA VAL A 81 0.78 -4.54 25.77
C VAL A 81 -0.29 -5.03 26.73
#